data_AF-A0A5K0XH05-F1
#
_entry.id   AF-A0A5K0XH05-F1
#
_cell.length_a   1.000
_cell.length_b   1.000
_cell.length_c   1.000
_cell.angle_alpha   90.00
_cell.angle_beta   90.00
_cell.angle_gamma   90.00
#
_symmetry.space_group_name_H-M   'P 1'
#
loop_
_entity.id
_entity.type
_entity.pdbx_description
1 polymer ?
#
loop_
_entity_poly.entity_id
_entity_poly.type
_entity_poly.pdbx_seq_one_letter_code
_entity_poly.pdbx_strand_id
1 'polypeptide(L)'
;VHISLVGRDSMRISWITNDDSLALVEYGTSPWAFDRSATGDTSTYRYFLYKSGQIHNVVIGPLDPDTIYYYRCGGAPNKMYSLKTPPAQLPIKFAVS
;
A
#
# COMPACT_ATOMS: atom_id res chain seq x y z
N VAL A 1 -4.26 4.94 -5.93
CA VAL A 1 -3.60 4.05 -4.94
C VAL A 1 -4.36 2.75 -4.96
N HIS A 2 -3.66 1.64 -5.10
CA HIS A 2 -4.24 0.30 -5.15
C HIS A 2 -3.53 -0.60 -4.15
N ILE A 3 -4.25 -1.60 -3.65
CA ILE A 3 -3.72 -2.60 -2.72
C ILE A 3 -3.92 -3.99 -3.29
N SER A 4 -3.01 -4.91 -2.94
CA SER A 4 -3.11 -6.33 -3.29
C SER A 4 -2.51 -7.20 -2.19
N LEU A 5 -3.01 -8.41 -2.03
CA LEU A 5 -2.47 -9.39 -1.09
C LEU A 5 -1.17 -9.98 -1.64
N VAL A 6 -0.12 -10.05 -0.81
CA VAL A 6 1.17 -10.65 -1.19
C VAL A 6 1.63 -11.55 -0.05
N GLY A 7 1.21 -12.81 -0.07
CA GLY A 7 1.53 -13.78 0.98
C GLY A 7 0.50 -13.80 2.12
N ARG A 8 0.89 -14.39 3.26
CA ARG A 8 -0.02 -14.70 4.37
C ARG A 8 -0.41 -13.47 5.20
N ASP A 9 0.56 -12.61 5.46
CA ASP A 9 0.49 -11.52 6.44
C ASP A 9 1.01 -10.21 5.86
N SER A 10 1.01 -10.07 4.54
CA SER A 10 1.65 -8.95 3.87
C SER A 10 0.78 -8.41 2.74
N MET A 11 0.78 -7.09 2.59
CA MET A 11 0.00 -6.37 1.60
C MET A 11 0.93 -5.49 0.76
N ARG A 12 0.72 -5.46 -0.54
CA ARG A 12 1.38 -4.51 -1.44
C ARG A 12 0.51 -3.29 -1.65
N ILE A 13 1.11 -2.13 -1.51
CA ILE A 13 0.52 -0.81 -1.78
C ILE A 13 1.23 -0.22 -2.98
N SER A 14 0.45 0.15 -3.99
CA SER A 14 0.95 0.73 -5.24
C SER A 14 0.31 2.07 -5.55
N TRP A 15 1.12 3.05 -5.95
CA TRP A 15 0.62 4.38 -6.35
C TRP A 15 1.52 5.01 -7.42
N ILE A 16 1.02 6.07 -8.05
CA ILE A 16 1.73 6.80 -9.10
C ILE A 16 1.86 8.26 -8.68
N THR A 17 3.05 8.84 -8.87
CA THR A 17 3.32 10.28 -8.77
C THR A 17 3.85 10.83 -10.09
N ASN A 18 3.71 12.13 -10.33
CA ASN A 18 4.29 12.77 -11.52
C ASN A 18 5.79 13.00 -11.33
N ASP A 19 6.18 13.49 -10.16
CA ASP A 19 7.57 13.77 -9.79
C ASP A 19 8.16 12.65 -8.92
N ASP A 20 9.48 12.68 -8.79
CA ASP A 20 10.21 11.74 -7.94
C ASP A 20 9.78 11.90 -6.48
N SER A 21 9.43 10.77 -5.88
CA SER A 21 9.07 10.68 -4.46
C SER A 21 9.58 9.36 -3.90
N LEU A 22 9.78 9.30 -2.59
CA LEU A 22 10.16 8.05 -1.93
C LEU A 22 9.03 7.02 -2.04
N ALA A 23 9.37 5.79 -2.45
CA ALA A 23 8.53 4.62 -2.27
C ALA A 23 8.53 4.21 -0.78
N LEU A 24 7.87 5.03 0.04
CA LEU A 24 7.71 4.87 1.48
C LEU A 24 6.23 4.70 1.81
N VAL A 25 5.92 3.73 2.67
CA VAL A 25 4.62 3.63 3.32
C VAL A 25 4.85 3.70 4.82
N GLU A 26 4.14 4.60 5.48
CA GLU A 26 4.02 4.65 6.94
C GLU A 26 2.63 4.15 7.32
N TYR A 27 2.56 3.28 8.32
CA TYR A 27 1.34 2.58 8.67
C TYR A 27 1.26 2.26 10.16
N GLY A 28 0.03 2.07 10.66
CA GLY A 28 -0.26 1.75 12.05
C GLY A 28 -1.72 1.35 12.24
N THR A 29 -2.09 0.91 13.44
CA THR A 29 -3.47 0.47 13.76
C THR A 29 -4.37 1.60 14.24
N SER A 30 -3.81 2.80 14.45
CA SER A 30 -4.54 3.99 14.88
C SER A 30 -4.48 5.10 13.82
N PRO A 31 -5.57 5.84 13.59
CA PRO A 31 -5.56 6.99 12.68
C PRO A 31 -4.44 7.97 13.02
N TRP A 32 -3.66 8.38 12.02
CA TRP A 32 -2.56 9.36 12.15
C TRP A 32 -1.42 8.99 13.10
N ALA A 33 -1.44 7.80 13.69
CA ALA A 33 -0.35 7.26 14.50
C ALA A 33 0.32 6.12 13.74
N PHE A 34 1.38 6.47 13.01
CA PHE A 34 2.17 5.52 12.22
C PHE A 34 3.40 5.10 13.02
N ASP A 35 3.36 3.89 13.55
CA ASP A 35 4.43 3.30 14.36
C ASP A 35 5.38 2.43 13.53
N ARG A 36 4.98 2.09 12.30
CA ARG A 36 5.76 1.27 11.37
C ARG A 36 5.91 1.96 10.02
N SER A 37 6.97 1.60 9.33
CA SER A 37 7.20 2.02 7.94
C SER A 37 7.85 0.91 7.12
N ALA A 38 7.66 0.98 5.81
CA ALA A 38 8.31 0.11 4.85
C ALA A 38 8.70 0.90 3.61
N THR A 39 9.83 0.55 3.02
CA THR A 39 10.27 1.07 1.72
C THR A 39 10.05 0.03 0.63
N GLY A 40 10.09 0.47 -0.61
CA GLY A 40 10.02 -0.41 -1.76
C GLY A 40 10.63 0.24 -2.99
N ASP A 41 10.13 -0.15 -4.15
CA ASP A 41 10.75 0.19 -5.43
C ASP A 41 9.90 1.18 -6.22
N THR A 42 10.60 2.02 -6.99
CA THR A 42 9.99 2.94 -7.96
C THR A 42 10.38 2.51 -9.37
N SER A 43 9.41 2.52 -10.28
CA SER A 43 9.61 2.15 -11.68
C SER A 43 8.86 3.09 -12.62
N THR A 44 9.23 3.12 -13.89
CA THR A 44 8.48 3.82 -14.94
C THR A 44 8.42 2.95 -16.19
N TYR A 45 7.46 3.22 -17.07
CA TYR A 45 7.44 2.62 -18.39
C TYR A 45 7.26 3.68 -19.48
N ARG A 46 7.58 3.27 -20.71
CA ARG A 46 7.36 4.06 -21.92
C ARG A 46 6.54 3.26 -22.92
N TYR A 47 5.66 3.95 -23.63
CA TYR A 47 4.84 3.38 -24.70
C TYR A 47 4.70 4.40 -25.83
N PHE A 48 5.36 4.16 -26.97
CA PHE A 48 5.56 5.16 -28.03
C PHE A 48 6.10 6.50 -27.46
N LEU A 49 5.33 7.58 -27.60
CA LEU A 49 5.65 8.92 -27.10
C LEU A 49 5.24 9.13 -25.64
N TYR A 50 4.48 8.20 -25.06
CA TYR A 50 4.04 8.27 -23.68
C TYR A 50 5.15 7.77 -22.74
N LYS A 51 5.36 8.52 -21.65
CA LYS A 51 6.12 8.07 -20.48
C LYS A 51 5.17 8.11 -19.28
N SER A 52 5.14 7.04 -18.49
CA SER A 52 4.35 7.01 -17.27
C SER A 52 4.91 7.98 -16.22
N GLY A 53 4.09 8.29 -15.21
CA GLY A 53 4.60 8.77 -13.93
C GLY A 53 5.46 7.72 -13.22
N GLN A 54 5.96 8.08 -12.05
CA GLN A 54 6.71 7.21 -11.14
C GLN A 54 5.75 6.23 -10.45
N ILE A 55 5.92 4.93 -10.69
CA ILE A 55 5.11 3.85 -10.14
C ILE A 55 5.84 3.29 -8.92
N HIS A 56 5.27 3.53 -7.74
CA HIS A 56 5.80 3.07 -6.46
C HIS A 56 5.13 1.76 -6.07
N ASN A 57 5.91 0.81 -5.57
CA ASN A 57 5.44 -0.46 -5.05
C ASN A 57 6.11 -0.75 -3.71
N VAL A 58 5.31 -0.83 -2.65
CA VAL A 58 5.80 -1.12 -1.29
C VAL A 58 5.04 -2.30 -0.73
N VAL A 59 5.76 -3.25 -0.11
CA VAL A 59 5.16 -4.36 0.63
C VAL A 59 5.26 -4.04 2.12
N ILE A 60 4.11 -4.03 2.80
CA ILE A 60 4.02 -3.88 4.26
C ILE A 60 3.74 -5.24 4.91
N GLY A 61 4.35 -5.47 6.06
CA GLY A 61 4.20 -6.70 6.83
C GLY A 61 5.39 -6.96 7.76
N PRO A 62 5.28 -7.96 8.65
CA PRO A 62 4.10 -8.80 8.87
C PRO A 62 2.93 -8.03 9.52
N LEU A 63 1.70 -8.38 9.13
CA LEU A 63 0.45 -7.76 9.56
C LEU A 63 -0.41 -8.76 10.32
N ASP A 64 -1.10 -8.27 11.35
CA ASP A 64 -2.04 -9.06 12.11
C ASP A 64 -3.30 -9.34 11.28
N PRO A 65 -3.91 -10.54 11.40
CA PRO A 65 -5.16 -10.87 10.73
C PRO A 65 -6.34 -10.06 11.31
N ASP A 66 -7.41 -9.94 10.53
CA ASP A 66 -8.66 -9.24 10.89
C ASP A 66 -8.47 -7.80 11.43
N THR A 67 -7.37 -7.14 11.07
CA THR A 67 -6.95 -5.87 11.67
C THR A 67 -7.02 -4.74 10.65
N ILE A 68 -7.51 -3.57 11.09
CA ILE A 68 -7.50 -2.36 10.28
C ILE A 68 -6.15 -1.68 10.42
N TYR A 69 -5.51 -1.43 9.29
CA TYR A 69 -4.31 -0.62 9.19
C TYR A 69 -4.60 0.67 8.46
N TYR A 70 -4.20 1.78 9.06
CA TYR A 70 -4.15 3.10 8.46
C TYR A 70 -2.77 3.32 7.87
N TYR A 71 -2.70 3.91 6.69
CA TYR A 71 -1.43 4.15 6.02
C TYR A 71 -1.42 5.43 5.19
N ARG A 72 -0.23 5.96 4.96
CA ARG A 72 0.04 7.04 4.00
C ARG A 72 1.21 6.67 3.11
N CYS A 73 1.18 7.19 1.88
CA CYS A 73 2.21 6.94 0.87
C CYS A 73 3.11 8.16 0.73
N GLY A 74 4.42 7.94 0.55
CA GLY A 74 5.40 8.97 0.24
C GLY A 74 5.53 10.08 1.30
N GLY A 75 5.15 9.82 2.55
CA GLY A 75 5.15 10.83 3.62
C GLY A 75 4.10 11.92 3.47
N ALA A 76 3.07 11.72 2.63
CA ALA A 76 2.05 12.73 2.37
C ALA A 76 1.31 13.15 3.66
N PRO A 77 1.37 14.43 4.09
CA PRO A 77 0.89 14.83 5.41
C PRO A 77 -0.64 14.82 5.53
N ASN A 78 -1.36 14.96 4.40
CA ASN A 78 -2.79 15.26 4.40
C ASN A 78 -3.65 14.15 3.79
N LYS A 79 -3.08 12.98 3.48
CA LYS A 79 -3.83 11.91 2.82
C LYS A 79 -3.56 10.55 3.47
N MET A 80 -4.59 10.05 4.13
CA MET A 80 -4.59 8.75 4.81
C MET A 80 -5.56 7.80 4.12
N TYR A 81 -5.19 6.54 4.07
CA TYR A 81 -6.00 5.43 3.58
C TYR A 81 -6.12 4.39 4.68
N SER A 82 -7.01 3.42 4.49
CA SER A 82 -7.08 2.24 5.35
C SER A 82 -7.29 0.97 4.54
N LEU A 83 -6.87 -0.15 5.10
CA LEU A 83 -7.19 -1.49 4.64
C LEU A 83 -7.49 -2.37 5.84
N LYS A 84 -8.29 -3.42 5.64
CA LYS A 84 -8.50 -4.47 6.63
C LYS A 84 -7.86 -5.75 6.13
N THR A 85 -7.00 -6.37 6.93
CA THR A 85 -6.42 -7.67 6.60
C THR A 85 -7.49 -8.76 6.67
N PRO A 86 -7.35 -9.85 5.88
CA PRO A 86 -8.26 -10.98 5.97
C PRO A 86 -8.25 -11.62 7.37
N PRO A 87 -9.35 -12.26 7.79
CA PRO A 87 -9.34 -13.08 9.00
C PRO A 87 -8.42 -14.30 8.83
N ALA A 88 -7.87 -14.78 9.94
CA ALA A 88 -7.01 -15.98 9.95
C ALA A 88 -7.78 -17.28 9.61
N GLN A 89 -9.10 -17.25 9.72
CA GLN A 89 -10.00 -18.37 9.46
C GLN A 89 -11.18 -17.90 8.60
N LEU A 90 -11.77 -18.85 7.88
CA LEU A 90 -12.99 -18.63 7.11
C LEU A 90 -14.17 -18.30 8.04
N PRO A 91 -15.18 -17.54 7.58
CA PRO A 91 -15.44 -17.19 6.17
C PRO A 91 -14.76 -15.91 5.67
N ILE A 92 -14.39 -15.92 4.38
CA ILE A 92 -14.00 -14.72 3.61
C ILE A 92 -15.01 -14.51 2.50
N LYS A 93 -15.39 -13.25 2.24
CA LYS A 93 -16.29 -12.88 1.15
C LYS A 93 -15.50 -12.24 0.02
N PHE A 94 -15.67 -12.77 -1.18
CA PHE A 94 -15.11 -12.22 -2.41
C PHE A 94 -16.23 -11.63 -3.27
N ALA A 95 -16.01 -10.45 -3.81
CA ALA A 95 -16.83 -9.90 -4.88
C ALA A 95 -16.26 -10.38 -6.24
N VAL A 96 -17.14 -10.83 -7.13
CA VAL A 96 -16.79 -11.21 -8.50
C VAL A 96 -17.70 -10.40 -9.43
N SER A 97 -17.11 -9.66 -10.35
CA SER A 97 -17.79 -8.76 -11.29
C SER A 97 -17.36 -9.04 -12.72
#